data_AF-A0A976HD99-F1
#
_entry.id   AF-A0A976HD99-F1
#
_cell.length_a   1.000
_cell.length_b   1.000
_cell.length_c   1.000
_cell.angle_alpha   90.00
_cell.angle_beta   90.00
_cell.angle_gamma   90.00
#
_symmetry.space_group_name_H-M   'P 1'
#
loop_
_entity.id
_entity.type
_entity.pdbx_description
1 polymer ?
#
loop_
_entity_poly.entity_id
_entity_poly.type
_entity_poly.pdbx_seq_one_letter_code
_entity_poly.pdbx_strand_id
1 'polypeptide(L)'
;MGALTIQNTVVGPGDASGATYPYRVTCGATVTDFSLGRLQTRVIENIPENTVCEALLLDNRPALLPNYVFDPAPIMVRQSGNAQPACASLPVGSLVCKQSTITAGDINFLAATHYIRIRAITLSSNLPAAIIGMPITLTATMNINGATGTVNFRAAGGGTSIPGCGAETISAGLASCSFPSNTPGTFSLEAAYVPGNNAAEVSEALTQTVRACDLDVDASGVVRSTTDGLLILRRLLELSGSPLTARVIEPTPTAKRTAHAAIAAWIDAHRNVGVNMPLDLDGNGVIEPVTDGLLLLRALLGFTGSAVTDNALGAGRKSRGTWPLIRDHLIDVCQLPLSTN
;
A
#
# COMPACT_ATOMS: atom_id res chain seq x y z
N MET A 1 -44.55 -10.39 28.67
CA MET A 1 -43.57 -9.77 27.72
C MET A 1 -42.18 -9.90 28.28
N GLY A 2 -41.18 -10.07 27.43
CA GLY A 2 -39.76 -10.13 27.82
C GLY A 2 -38.92 -9.08 27.12
N ALA A 3 -37.61 -9.13 27.37
CA ALA A 3 -36.63 -8.24 26.76
C ALA A 3 -35.41 -8.99 26.22
N LEU A 4 -34.78 -8.41 25.20
CA LEU A 4 -33.54 -8.90 24.61
C LEU A 4 -32.48 -7.79 24.66
N THR A 5 -31.35 -8.07 25.30
CA THR A 5 -30.19 -7.18 25.28
C THR A 5 -29.15 -7.69 24.29
N ILE A 6 -28.72 -6.83 23.38
CA ILE A 6 -27.57 -7.06 22.50
C ILE A 6 -26.38 -6.29 23.05
N GLN A 7 -25.25 -6.96 23.27
CA GLN A 7 -23.97 -6.35 23.62
C GLN A 7 -22.97 -6.49 22.49
N ASN A 8 -22.30 -5.40 22.15
CA ASN A 8 -21.17 -5.41 21.24
C ASN A 8 -19.84 -5.44 22.01
N THR A 9 -19.12 -6.55 21.94
CA THR A 9 -17.79 -6.70 22.53
C THR A 9 -16.76 -6.78 21.42
N VAL A 10 -15.71 -5.97 21.51
CA VAL A 10 -14.58 -6.00 20.56
C VAL A 10 -13.31 -6.38 21.31
N VAL A 11 -12.68 -7.46 20.87
CA VAL A 11 -11.48 -8.05 21.45
C VAL A 11 -10.35 -7.96 20.45
N GLY A 12 -9.18 -7.52 20.91
CA GLY A 12 -7.98 -7.38 20.10
C GLY A 12 -7.67 -5.93 19.70
N PRO A 13 -6.50 -5.71 19.08
CA PRO A 13 -6.08 -4.41 18.57
C PRO A 13 -6.71 -4.15 17.20
N GLY A 14 -6.74 -2.90 16.73
CA GLY A 14 -7.12 -2.57 15.35
C GLY A 14 -8.52 -1.98 15.15
N ASP A 15 -9.34 -1.89 16.20
CA ASP A 15 -10.62 -1.20 16.15
C ASP A 15 -10.40 0.31 15.95
N ALA A 16 -11.02 0.91 14.93
CA ALA A 16 -10.87 2.34 14.66
C ALA A 16 -11.59 3.18 15.72
N SER A 17 -11.08 4.37 16.02
CA SER A 17 -11.75 5.29 16.95
C SER A 17 -13.15 5.65 16.45
N GLY A 18 -14.16 5.49 17.29
CA GLY A 18 -15.56 5.74 16.93
C GLY A 18 -16.19 4.68 16.01
N ALA A 19 -15.55 3.52 15.82
CA ALA A 19 -16.10 2.41 15.06
C ALA A 19 -17.47 1.98 15.61
N THR A 20 -18.45 1.80 14.71
CA THR A 20 -19.79 1.31 15.05
C THR A 20 -20.13 0.09 14.22
N TYR A 21 -20.80 -0.87 14.85
CA TYR A 21 -21.09 -2.18 14.32
C TYR A 21 -22.59 -2.27 14.05
N PRO A 22 -23.03 -2.38 12.78
CA PRO A 22 -24.43 -2.40 12.43
C PRO A 22 -25.07 -3.78 12.66
N TYR A 23 -26.17 -3.78 13.39
CA TYR A 23 -26.97 -4.95 13.73
C TYR A 23 -28.39 -4.81 13.19
N ARG A 24 -28.94 -5.93 12.74
CA ARG A 24 -30.36 -6.14 12.48
C ARG A 24 -30.89 -7.18 13.44
N VAL A 25 -31.91 -6.85 14.22
CA VAL A 25 -32.59 -7.81 15.10
C VAL A 25 -34.02 -8.01 14.62
N THR A 26 -34.39 -9.27 14.38
CA THR A 26 -35.73 -9.66 13.95
C THR A 26 -36.37 -10.50 15.04
N CYS A 27 -37.44 -10.00 15.66
CA CYS A 27 -38.23 -10.71 16.67
C CYS A 27 -39.65 -10.94 16.13
N GLY A 28 -39.96 -12.16 15.68
CA GLY A 28 -41.21 -12.43 14.97
C GLY A 28 -41.32 -11.57 13.70
N ALA A 29 -42.35 -10.73 13.61
CA ALA A 29 -42.55 -9.80 12.49
C ALA A 29 -41.85 -8.43 12.67
N THR A 30 -41.29 -8.14 13.84
CA THR A 30 -40.66 -6.86 14.14
C THR A 30 -39.18 -6.89 13.77
N VAL A 31 -38.74 -5.92 12.96
CA VAL A 31 -37.33 -5.74 12.58
C VAL A 31 -36.82 -4.43 13.17
N THR A 32 -35.65 -4.49 13.81
CA THR A 32 -35.00 -3.35 14.43
C THR A 32 -33.54 -3.25 14.02
N ASP A 33 -33.16 -2.17 13.35
CA ASP A 33 -31.78 -1.88 12.95
C ASP A 33 -31.15 -0.85 13.90
N PHE A 34 -29.84 -0.98 14.13
CA PHE A 34 -29.03 -0.05 14.93
C PHE A 34 -27.55 -0.32 14.78
N SER A 35 -26.74 0.63 15.25
CA SER A 35 -25.29 0.42 15.40
C SER A 35 -24.88 0.52 16.86
N LEU A 36 -23.93 -0.33 17.26
CA LEU A 36 -23.30 -0.29 18.58
C LEU A 36 -21.80 0.00 18.44
N GLY A 37 -21.29 0.91 19.25
CA GLY A 37 -19.86 1.07 19.48
C GLY A 37 -19.30 -0.01 20.40
N ARG A 38 -17.99 0.03 20.66
CA ARG A 38 -17.31 -0.90 21.54
C ARG A 38 -17.89 -0.87 22.97
N LEU A 39 -18.19 -2.05 23.51
CA LEU A 39 -18.80 -2.26 24.85
C LEU A 39 -20.17 -1.62 25.05
N GLN A 40 -20.83 -1.16 23.97
CA GLN A 40 -22.19 -0.65 24.04
C GLN A 40 -23.22 -1.78 24.02
N THR A 41 -24.38 -1.50 24.60
CA THR A 41 -25.53 -2.40 24.64
C THR A 41 -26.78 -1.71 24.11
N ARG A 42 -27.68 -2.47 23.48
CA ARG A 42 -29.04 -2.04 23.19
C ARG A 42 -30.05 -3.04 23.73
N VAL A 43 -31.11 -2.52 24.36
CA VAL A 43 -32.23 -3.32 24.86
C VAL A 43 -33.41 -3.18 23.91
N ILE A 44 -34.02 -4.30 23.56
CA ILE A 44 -35.29 -4.39 22.84
C ILE A 44 -36.32 -4.90 23.84
N GLU A 45 -37.28 -4.04 24.18
CA GLU A 45 -38.31 -4.31 25.19
C GLU A 45 -39.63 -4.72 24.54
N ASN A 46 -40.59 -5.12 25.37
CA ASN A 46 -41.97 -5.42 24.97
C ASN A 46 -42.07 -6.55 23.93
N ILE A 47 -41.18 -7.54 24.01
CA ILE A 47 -41.19 -8.68 23.10
C ILE A 47 -42.29 -9.67 23.57
N PRO A 48 -43.21 -10.10 22.69
CA PRO A 48 -44.23 -11.09 23.05
C PRO A 48 -43.61 -12.41 23.48
N GLU A 49 -44.30 -13.12 24.35
CA GLU A 49 -43.84 -14.42 24.85
C GLU A 49 -43.80 -15.46 23.75
N ASN A 50 -42.84 -16.38 23.83
CA ASN A 50 -42.55 -17.42 22.84
C ASN A 50 -42.13 -16.85 21.46
N THR A 51 -41.61 -15.61 21.42
CA THR A 51 -41.06 -15.03 20.20
C THR A 51 -39.61 -15.45 19.99
N VAL A 52 -39.29 -15.95 18.80
CA VAL A 52 -37.90 -16.16 18.38
C VAL A 52 -37.34 -14.85 17.84
N CYS A 53 -36.23 -14.42 18.42
CA CYS A 53 -35.45 -13.27 18.00
C CYS A 53 -34.14 -13.73 17.36
N GLU A 54 -33.77 -13.16 16.22
CA GLU A 54 -32.49 -13.37 15.54
C GLU A 54 -31.71 -12.05 15.47
N ALA A 55 -30.44 -12.07 15.87
CA ALA A 55 -29.52 -10.95 15.70
C ALA A 55 -28.52 -11.24 14.57
N LEU A 56 -28.47 -10.34 13.60
CA LEU A 56 -27.55 -10.40 12.46
C LEU A 56 -26.62 -9.19 12.50
N LEU A 57 -25.31 -9.46 12.44
CA LEU A 57 -24.31 -8.44 12.15
C LEU A 57 -24.26 -8.23 10.63
N LEU A 58 -24.41 -6.99 10.19
CA LEU A 58 -24.39 -6.65 8.77
C LEU A 58 -22.95 -6.55 8.25
N ASP A 59 -22.76 -6.84 6.96
CA ASP A 59 -21.43 -6.92 6.34
C ASP A 59 -20.72 -5.56 6.18
N ASN A 60 -21.44 -4.45 6.31
CA ASN A 60 -20.91 -3.08 6.28
C ASN A 60 -20.24 -2.69 7.61
N ARG A 61 -19.37 -3.55 8.11
CA ARG A 61 -18.57 -3.33 9.32
C ARG A 61 -17.62 -2.13 9.15
N PRO A 62 -17.21 -1.48 10.25
CA PRO A 62 -16.28 -0.38 10.20
C PRO A 62 -14.92 -0.84 9.65
N ALA A 63 -14.23 0.07 8.97
CA ALA A 63 -12.86 -0.17 8.55
C ALA A 63 -11.95 -0.34 9.79
N LEU A 64 -11.10 -1.35 9.75
CA LEU A 64 -10.08 -1.58 10.76
C LEU A 64 -8.85 -0.71 10.48
N LEU A 65 -7.97 -0.58 11.48
CA LEU A 65 -6.62 -0.05 11.26
C LEU A 65 -5.88 -0.93 10.22
N PRO A 66 -4.88 -0.36 9.52
CA PRO A 66 -4.07 -1.10 8.56
C PRO A 66 -3.48 -2.39 9.16
N ASN A 67 -3.51 -3.46 8.38
CA ASN A 67 -3.05 -4.81 8.67
C ASN A 67 -3.88 -5.60 9.69
N TYR A 68 -5.11 -5.17 10.00
CA TYR A 68 -6.02 -5.92 10.86
C TYR A 68 -7.18 -6.52 10.07
N VAL A 69 -7.65 -7.69 10.52
CA VAL A 69 -8.81 -8.39 9.98
C VAL A 69 -9.74 -8.83 11.09
N PHE A 70 -11.03 -8.89 10.77
CA PHE A 70 -11.99 -9.58 11.62
C PHE A 70 -11.78 -11.08 11.48
N ASP A 71 -11.56 -11.75 12.60
CA ASP A 71 -11.88 -13.17 12.68
C ASP A 71 -13.40 -13.30 12.56
N PRO A 72 -13.94 -14.25 11.78
CA PRO A 72 -15.36 -14.55 11.79
C PRO A 72 -15.83 -14.79 13.25
N ALA A 73 -16.71 -13.89 13.71
CA ALA A 73 -17.22 -13.89 15.07
C ALA A 73 -18.45 -14.82 15.21
N PRO A 74 -18.50 -15.71 16.21
CA PRO A 74 -19.76 -16.26 16.68
C PRO A 74 -20.50 -15.21 17.53
N ILE A 75 -21.79 -15.01 17.27
CA ILE A 75 -22.68 -14.38 18.26
C ILE A 75 -22.88 -15.42 19.36
N MET A 76 -22.73 -15.05 20.62
CA MET A 76 -22.94 -15.97 21.74
C MET A 76 -24.23 -15.62 22.47
N VAL A 77 -25.07 -16.62 22.69
CA VAL A 77 -26.27 -16.50 23.53
C VAL A 77 -25.90 -16.79 24.99
N ARG A 78 -26.28 -15.87 25.90
CA ARG A 78 -26.26 -16.10 27.34
C ARG A 78 -27.67 -15.88 27.89
N GLN A 79 -28.28 -16.93 28.44
CA GLN A 79 -29.51 -16.79 29.21
C GLN A 79 -29.18 -16.31 30.63
N SER A 80 -30.07 -15.54 31.24
CA SER A 80 -29.94 -15.14 32.64
C SER A 80 -29.94 -16.38 33.54
N GLY A 81 -28.86 -16.58 34.32
CA GLY A 81 -28.81 -17.57 35.40
C GLY A 81 -28.06 -18.89 35.14
N ASN A 82 -27.63 -19.21 33.90
CA ASN A 82 -26.85 -20.43 33.63
C ASN A 82 -25.55 -20.15 32.85
N ALA A 83 -24.45 -20.75 33.31
CA ALA A 83 -23.15 -20.71 32.63
C ALA A 83 -23.16 -21.54 31.32
N GLN A 84 -22.50 -21.01 30.28
CA GLN A 84 -22.29 -21.47 28.87
C GLN A 84 -21.87 -22.95 28.68
N PRO A 85 -21.93 -23.63 27.47
CA PRO A 85 -21.58 -23.11 26.11
C PRO A 85 -22.22 -23.86 24.89
N ALA A 86 -23.29 -23.36 24.25
CA ALA A 86 -23.76 -23.97 22.99
C ALA A 86 -22.96 -23.50 21.75
N CYS A 87 -22.34 -22.32 21.82
CA CYS A 87 -21.82 -21.63 20.62
C CYS A 87 -20.31 -21.66 20.43
N ALA A 88 -19.56 -22.13 21.42
CA ALA A 88 -18.09 -22.16 21.33
C ALA A 88 -17.57 -23.31 20.43
N SER A 89 -18.38 -24.35 20.21
CA SER A 89 -18.00 -25.55 19.44
C SER A 89 -18.73 -25.67 18.09
N LEU A 90 -19.61 -24.73 17.76
CA LEU A 90 -20.36 -24.75 16.50
C LEU A 90 -19.63 -23.98 15.39
N PRO A 91 -19.83 -24.33 14.11
CA PRO A 91 -19.27 -23.58 12.99
C PRO A 91 -19.65 -22.10 13.07
N VAL A 92 -18.72 -21.23 12.68
CA VAL A 92 -18.98 -19.79 12.71
C VAL A 92 -20.18 -19.47 11.83
N GLY A 93 -21.11 -18.70 12.37
CA GLY A 93 -22.34 -18.31 11.68
C GLY A 93 -23.53 -19.23 11.91
N SER A 94 -23.38 -20.31 12.70
CA SER A 94 -24.49 -21.21 13.08
C SER A 94 -25.71 -20.44 13.58
N LEU A 95 -26.88 -20.77 13.03
CA LEU A 95 -28.15 -20.08 13.31
C LEU A 95 -28.52 -20.13 14.80
N VAL A 96 -28.24 -21.25 15.45
CA VAL A 96 -28.47 -21.49 16.89
C VAL A 96 -27.76 -20.44 17.77
N CYS A 97 -26.68 -19.86 17.25
CA CYS A 97 -25.87 -18.88 17.98
C CYS A 97 -26.30 -17.44 17.76
N LYS A 98 -27.20 -17.22 16.79
CA LYS A 98 -27.74 -15.91 16.46
C LYS A 98 -29.17 -15.73 16.95
N GLN A 99 -29.82 -16.79 17.43
CA GLN A 99 -31.22 -16.81 17.81
C GLN A 99 -31.44 -16.99 19.32
N SER A 100 -32.50 -16.38 19.86
CA SER A 100 -32.97 -16.56 21.23
C SER A 100 -34.50 -16.58 21.25
N THR A 101 -35.09 -17.52 22.00
CA THR A 101 -36.55 -17.53 22.26
C THR A 101 -36.82 -16.77 23.55
N ILE A 102 -37.72 -15.78 23.51
CA ILE A 102 -38.07 -14.95 24.66
C ILE A 102 -39.26 -15.58 25.40
N THR A 103 -39.09 -15.93 26.68
CA THR A 103 -40.19 -16.42 27.53
C THR A 103 -40.69 -15.35 28.51
N ALA A 104 -41.76 -15.65 29.25
CA ALA A 104 -42.46 -14.70 30.11
C ALA A 104 -41.57 -14.16 31.25
N GLY A 105 -41.33 -12.85 31.25
CA GLY A 105 -40.50 -12.19 32.27
C GLY A 105 -38.99 -12.36 32.07
N ASP A 106 -38.56 -13.01 31.00
CA ASP A 106 -37.14 -13.23 30.72
C ASP A 106 -36.44 -11.97 30.23
N ILE A 107 -35.17 -11.84 30.65
CA ILE A 107 -34.18 -10.95 30.05
C ILE A 107 -33.12 -11.84 29.40
N ASN A 108 -33.12 -11.91 28.08
CA ASN A 108 -32.13 -12.65 27.31
C ASN A 108 -30.98 -11.75 26.87
N PHE A 109 -29.79 -12.35 26.73
CA PHE A 109 -28.58 -11.63 26.37
C PHE A 109 -27.88 -12.26 25.17
N LEU A 110 -27.63 -11.46 24.12
CA LEU A 110 -26.78 -11.84 22.99
C LEU A 110 -25.51 -10.99 23.01
N ALA A 111 -24.37 -11.65 23.22
CA ALA A 111 -23.05 -11.03 23.12
C ALA A 111 -22.48 -11.29 21.74
N ALA A 112 -22.32 -10.24 20.94
CA ALA A 112 -21.54 -10.29 19.72
C ALA A 112 -20.07 -9.96 20.06
N THR A 113 -19.19 -10.96 20.00
CA THR A 113 -17.76 -10.78 20.28
C THR A 113 -16.97 -10.77 18.98
N HIS A 114 -16.50 -9.59 18.57
CA HIS A 114 -15.61 -9.45 17.41
C HIS A 114 -14.18 -9.66 17.85
N TYR A 115 -13.53 -10.66 17.27
CA TYR A 115 -12.09 -10.83 17.41
C TYR A 115 -11.42 -10.11 16.25
N ILE A 116 -10.58 -9.14 16.58
CA ILE A 116 -9.70 -8.48 15.62
C ILE A 116 -8.31 -9.03 15.85
N ARG A 117 -7.69 -9.51 14.78
CA ARG A 117 -6.31 -9.96 14.80
C ARG A 117 -5.51 -9.23 13.75
N ILE A 118 -4.20 -9.19 13.95
CA ILE A 118 -3.28 -8.81 12.87
C ILE A 118 -3.41 -9.83 11.74
N ARG A 119 -3.30 -9.36 10.50
CA ARG A 119 -3.25 -10.22 9.33
C ARG A 119 -2.16 -11.26 9.48
N ALA A 120 -2.41 -12.47 9.02
CA ALA A 120 -1.42 -13.54 9.08
C ALA A 120 -0.16 -13.23 8.25
N ILE A 121 -0.28 -12.30 7.29
CA ILE A 121 0.78 -11.93 6.35
C ILE A 121 0.80 -10.42 6.14
N THR A 122 1.99 -9.84 6.10
CA THR A 122 2.25 -8.45 5.68
C THR A 122 3.20 -8.45 4.49
N LEU A 123 3.18 -7.39 3.70
CA LEU A 123 4.01 -7.22 2.51
C LEU A 123 4.85 -5.95 2.64
N SER A 124 6.12 -6.04 2.27
CA SER A 124 7.03 -4.91 2.16
C SER A 124 7.86 -4.99 0.87
N SER A 125 8.38 -3.84 0.44
CA SER A 125 9.34 -3.72 -0.67
C SER A 125 10.60 -3.05 -0.15
N ASN A 126 11.77 -3.53 -0.57
CA ASN A 126 13.04 -2.86 -0.28
C ASN A 126 13.17 -1.52 -1.02
N LEU A 127 12.43 -1.34 -2.12
CA LEU A 127 12.46 -0.14 -2.98
C LEU A 127 11.03 0.23 -3.40
N PRO A 128 10.19 0.78 -2.50
CA PRO A 128 8.80 1.15 -2.83
C PRO A 128 8.67 2.17 -3.97
N ALA A 129 9.72 2.98 -4.18
CA ALA A 129 9.92 3.81 -5.36
C ALA A 129 11.21 3.35 -6.05
N ALA A 130 11.06 2.49 -7.04
CA ALA A 130 12.16 1.96 -7.84
C ALA A 130 12.32 2.78 -9.13
N ILE A 131 13.51 2.70 -9.73
CA ILE A 131 13.77 3.17 -11.09
C ILE A 131 13.94 1.95 -11.98
N ILE A 132 13.65 2.09 -13.29
CA ILE A 132 13.88 1.01 -14.25
C ILE A 132 15.28 0.41 -14.11
N GLY A 133 15.36 -0.92 -14.17
CA GLY A 133 16.58 -1.71 -14.12
C GLY A 133 17.04 -2.07 -12.71
N MET A 134 16.49 -1.42 -11.67
CA MET A 134 16.79 -1.77 -10.29
C MET A 134 16.04 -3.05 -9.86
N PRO A 135 16.70 -3.97 -9.12
CA PRO A 135 16.01 -5.15 -8.60
C PRO A 135 15.08 -4.76 -7.44
N ILE A 136 13.79 -5.02 -7.60
CA ILE A 136 12.79 -4.92 -6.53
C ILE A 136 12.75 -6.26 -5.82
N THR A 137 12.86 -6.25 -4.49
CA THR A 137 12.64 -7.42 -3.65
C THR A 137 11.42 -7.19 -2.78
N LEU A 138 10.38 -7.98 -3.02
CA LEU A 138 9.21 -8.05 -2.17
C LEU A 138 9.44 -9.08 -1.09
N THR A 139 9.10 -8.73 0.15
CA THR A 139 9.18 -9.63 1.30
C THR A 139 7.83 -9.70 1.97
N ALA A 140 7.28 -10.91 1.98
CA ALA A 140 6.15 -11.28 2.78
C ALA A 140 6.62 -11.75 4.16
N THR A 141 6.07 -11.17 5.22
CA THR A 141 6.36 -11.53 6.60
C THR A 141 5.15 -12.21 7.21
N MET A 142 5.34 -13.42 7.72
CA MET A 142 4.29 -14.18 8.39
C MET A 142 4.19 -13.75 9.86
N ASN A 143 3.01 -13.29 10.26
CA ASN A 143 2.71 -12.96 11.67
C ASN A 143 2.17 -14.18 12.45
N ILE A 144 2.48 -15.38 11.96
CA ILE A 144 2.09 -16.65 12.53
C ILE A 144 3.32 -17.54 12.73
N ASN A 145 3.45 -18.11 13.93
CA ASN A 145 4.58 -18.95 14.28
C ASN A 145 4.52 -20.30 13.55
N GLY A 146 5.63 -20.69 12.93
CA GLY A 146 5.73 -21.99 12.23
C GLY A 146 4.90 -22.06 10.95
N ALA A 147 4.62 -20.92 10.31
CA ALA A 147 3.94 -20.89 9.03
C ALA A 147 4.67 -21.74 7.98
N THR A 148 3.92 -22.60 7.31
CA THR A 148 4.39 -23.41 6.17
C THR A 148 3.57 -23.08 4.93
N GLY A 149 4.07 -23.47 3.76
CA GLY A 149 3.39 -23.25 2.48
C GLY A 149 4.15 -22.28 1.60
N THR A 150 3.43 -21.60 0.72
CA THR A 150 4.01 -20.66 -0.24
C THR A 150 3.27 -19.33 -0.25
N VAL A 151 3.92 -18.31 -0.79
CA VAL A 151 3.35 -16.99 -1.03
C VAL A 151 3.37 -16.70 -2.53
N ASN A 152 2.23 -16.27 -3.06
CA ASN A 152 2.09 -15.77 -4.41
C ASN A 152 2.09 -14.24 -4.38
N PHE A 153 3.13 -13.62 -4.96
CA PHE A 153 3.17 -12.18 -5.14
C PHE A 153 2.47 -11.81 -6.45
N ARG A 154 1.46 -10.96 -6.37
CA ARG A 154 0.57 -10.66 -7.50
C ARG A 154 0.02 -9.25 -7.46
N ALA A 155 -0.64 -8.83 -8.53
CA ALA A 155 -1.44 -7.61 -8.52
C ALA A 155 -2.58 -7.72 -7.49
N ALA A 156 -2.79 -6.64 -6.73
CA ALA A 156 -3.79 -6.60 -5.66
C ALA A 156 -5.21 -6.86 -6.17
N GLY A 157 -6.06 -7.46 -5.33
CA GLY A 157 -7.43 -7.83 -5.68
C GLY A 157 -7.54 -9.15 -6.44
N GLY A 158 -6.60 -10.08 -6.23
CA GLY A 158 -6.61 -11.38 -6.90
C GLY A 158 -6.17 -11.34 -8.37
N GLY A 159 -5.37 -10.34 -8.75
CA GLY A 159 -4.87 -10.18 -10.11
C GLY A 159 -3.78 -11.18 -10.49
N THR A 160 -3.11 -10.91 -11.61
CA THR A 160 -2.07 -11.79 -12.17
C THR A 160 -0.83 -11.86 -11.27
N SER A 161 -0.25 -13.05 -11.16
CA SER A 161 1.04 -13.25 -10.50
C SER A 161 2.15 -12.50 -11.20
N ILE A 162 3.08 -11.96 -10.41
CA ILE A 162 4.33 -11.42 -10.95
C ILE A 162 5.11 -12.60 -11.55
N PRO A 163 5.61 -12.49 -12.80
CA PRO A 163 6.38 -13.55 -13.42
C PRO A 163 7.56 -14.00 -12.54
N GLY A 164 7.61 -15.29 -12.22
CA GLY A 164 8.64 -15.86 -11.36
C GLY A 164 8.32 -15.83 -9.85
N CYS A 165 7.27 -15.12 -9.40
CA CYS A 165 6.93 -14.96 -7.98
C CYS A 165 5.63 -15.67 -7.56
N GLY A 166 5.25 -16.73 -8.27
CA GLY A 166 3.93 -17.36 -8.10
C GLY A 166 3.79 -18.29 -6.89
N ALA A 167 4.91 -18.78 -6.34
CA ALA A 167 4.91 -19.80 -5.28
C ALA A 167 6.21 -19.78 -4.45
N GLU A 168 6.53 -18.63 -3.85
CA GLU A 168 7.73 -18.51 -3.01
C GLU A 168 7.56 -19.27 -1.70
N THR A 169 8.50 -20.15 -1.38
CA THR A 169 8.43 -20.97 -0.17
C THR A 169 8.67 -20.15 1.08
N ILE A 170 7.86 -20.38 2.12
CA ILE A 170 8.07 -19.76 3.42
C ILE A 170 9.24 -20.46 4.13
N SER A 171 10.23 -19.67 4.54
CA SER A 171 11.37 -20.09 5.33
C SER A 171 11.65 -19.07 6.43
N ALA A 172 11.82 -19.53 7.67
CA ALA A 172 12.02 -18.68 8.85
C ALA A 172 10.96 -17.56 9.00
N GLY A 173 9.70 -17.85 8.62
CA GLY A 173 8.59 -16.90 8.70
C GLY A 173 8.56 -15.86 7.57
N LEU A 174 9.40 -15.99 6.55
CA LEU A 174 9.48 -15.07 5.42
C LEU A 174 9.30 -15.81 4.09
N ALA A 175 8.74 -15.13 3.10
CA ALA A 175 8.88 -15.49 1.70
C ALA A 175 9.32 -14.23 0.93
N SER A 176 10.21 -14.37 -0.04
CA SER A 176 10.74 -13.23 -0.79
C SER A 176 10.82 -13.53 -2.27
N CYS A 177 10.47 -12.55 -3.10
CA CYS A 177 10.70 -12.61 -4.55
C CYS A 177 11.48 -11.38 -5.01
N SER A 178 12.50 -11.59 -5.86
CA SER A 178 13.27 -10.51 -6.48
C SER A 178 13.06 -10.51 -7.99
N PHE A 179 12.73 -9.35 -8.56
CA PHE A 179 12.49 -9.18 -10.00
C PHE A 179 12.95 -7.80 -10.47
N PRO A 180 13.31 -7.64 -11.76
CA PRO A 180 13.73 -6.35 -12.30
C PRO A 180 12.53 -5.40 -12.49
N SER A 181 12.74 -4.11 -12.23
CA SER A 181 11.79 -3.06 -12.59
C SER A 181 11.93 -2.68 -14.07
N ASN A 182 11.09 -3.22 -14.95
CA ASN A 182 11.24 -2.96 -16.40
C ASN A 182 10.15 -2.06 -17.00
N THR A 183 9.11 -1.77 -16.23
CA THR A 183 7.94 -1.05 -16.71
C THR A 183 7.65 0.10 -15.76
N PRO A 184 7.67 1.37 -16.22
CA PRO A 184 7.25 2.50 -15.41
C PRO A 184 5.77 2.37 -15.04
N GLY A 185 5.41 2.93 -13.90
CA GLY A 185 4.03 3.01 -13.45
C GLY A 185 3.89 2.84 -11.95
N THR A 186 2.65 2.95 -11.50
CA THR A 186 2.26 2.67 -10.13
C THR A 186 1.48 1.37 -10.10
N PHE A 187 1.98 0.40 -9.37
CA PHE A 187 1.43 -0.94 -9.25
C PHE A 187 0.88 -1.15 -7.84
N SER A 188 -0.32 -1.70 -7.74
CA SER A 188 -0.87 -2.17 -6.46
C SER A 188 -0.61 -3.66 -6.36
N LEU A 189 0.19 -4.09 -5.39
CA LEU A 189 0.69 -5.46 -5.24
C LEU A 189 0.21 -6.05 -3.91
N GLU A 190 -0.01 -7.36 -3.88
CA GLU A 190 -0.35 -8.08 -2.65
C GLU A 190 0.45 -9.40 -2.55
N ALA A 191 0.62 -9.87 -1.32
CA ALA A 191 1.13 -11.19 -1.03
C ALA A 191 -0.04 -12.09 -0.64
N ALA A 192 -0.29 -13.12 -1.44
CA ALA A 192 -1.30 -14.12 -1.16
C ALA A 192 -0.66 -15.36 -0.56
N TYR A 193 -0.89 -15.57 0.74
CA TYR A 193 -0.49 -16.78 1.43
C TYR A 193 -1.36 -17.95 0.96
N VAL A 194 -0.71 -18.94 0.34
CA VAL A 194 -1.34 -20.19 -0.08
C VAL A 194 -1.26 -21.17 1.08
N PRO A 195 -2.40 -21.79 1.47
CA PRO A 195 -2.51 -22.49 2.73
C PRO A 195 -1.56 -23.70 2.79
N GLY A 196 -0.77 -23.73 3.86
CA GLY A 196 -0.10 -24.93 4.36
C GLY A 196 -0.83 -25.44 5.60
N ASN A 197 -0.36 -25.00 6.77
CA ASN A 197 -0.92 -25.32 8.09
C ASN A 197 -1.94 -24.30 8.62
N ASN A 198 -2.18 -23.21 7.88
CA ASN A 198 -3.10 -22.14 8.23
C ASN A 198 -4.02 -21.82 7.05
N ALA A 199 -5.14 -21.13 7.32
CA ALA A 199 -6.07 -20.67 6.28
C ALA A 199 -5.38 -19.67 5.33
N ALA A 200 -5.83 -19.68 4.07
CA ALA A 200 -5.36 -18.73 3.06
C ALA A 200 -5.69 -17.29 3.49
N GLU A 201 -4.75 -16.38 3.30
CA GLU A 201 -4.93 -14.97 3.62
C GLU A 201 -4.14 -14.09 2.64
N VAL A 202 -4.59 -12.85 2.45
CA VAL A 202 -3.88 -11.85 1.63
C VAL A 202 -3.41 -10.69 2.50
N SER A 203 -2.23 -10.17 2.18
CA SER A 203 -1.71 -8.96 2.80
C SER A 203 -2.58 -7.75 2.45
N GLU A 204 -2.31 -6.62 3.10
CA GLU A 204 -2.73 -5.36 2.51
C GLU A 204 -2.01 -5.09 1.19
N ALA A 205 -2.66 -4.29 0.35
CA ALA A 205 -2.07 -3.86 -0.91
C ALA A 205 -0.91 -2.89 -0.64
N LEU A 206 0.24 -3.19 -1.24
CA LEU A 206 1.41 -2.34 -1.29
C LEU A 206 1.43 -1.56 -2.59
N THR A 207 1.53 -0.23 -2.49
CA THR A 207 1.81 0.62 -3.66
C THR A 207 3.30 0.56 -4.00
N GLN A 208 3.61 0.05 -5.19
CA GLN A 208 4.95 0.01 -5.76
C GLN A 208 5.02 0.96 -6.95
N THR A 209 5.87 1.98 -6.87
CA THR A 209 6.11 2.89 -7.98
C THR A 209 7.40 2.51 -8.69
N VAL A 210 7.37 2.48 -10.02
CA VAL A 210 8.54 2.36 -10.88
C VAL A 210 8.62 3.60 -11.76
N ARG A 211 9.74 4.31 -11.68
CA ARG A 211 10.00 5.50 -12.49
C ARG A 211 10.98 5.16 -13.61
N ALA A 212 10.82 5.78 -14.76
CA ALA A 212 11.86 5.72 -15.79
C ALA A 212 13.04 6.63 -15.43
N CYS A 213 12.79 7.66 -14.63
CA CYS A 213 13.79 8.65 -14.24
C CYS A 213 13.45 9.30 -12.89
N ASP A 214 14.48 9.57 -12.10
CA ASP A 214 14.43 10.32 -10.84
C ASP A 214 15.60 11.31 -10.78
N LEU A 215 15.26 12.59 -10.90
CA LEU A 215 16.22 13.69 -10.91
C LEU A 215 16.60 14.15 -9.50
N ASP A 216 16.07 13.58 -8.41
CA ASP A 216 16.49 13.88 -7.04
C ASP A 216 17.75 13.07 -6.65
N VAL A 217 18.88 13.59 -7.08
CA VAL A 217 20.20 12.95 -7.03
C VAL A 217 20.79 12.92 -5.64
N ASP A 218 20.45 13.85 -4.75
CA ASP A 218 20.88 13.80 -3.35
C ASP A 218 19.81 13.26 -2.38
N ALA A 219 18.65 12.86 -2.91
CA ALA A 219 17.51 12.31 -2.17
C ALA A 219 17.00 13.25 -1.07
N SER A 220 17.01 14.56 -1.37
CA SER A 220 16.47 15.61 -0.51
C SER A 220 14.94 15.66 -0.47
N GLY A 221 14.29 15.01 -1.44
CA GLY A 221 12.85 15.03 -1.69
C GLY A 221 12.39 16.15 -2.62
N VAL A 222 13.31 16.97 -3.16
CA VAL A 222 13.00 18.08 -4.07
C VAL A 222 14.10 18.21 -5.11
N VAL A 223 13.72 18.24 -6.39
CA VAL A 223 14.67 18.46 -7.49
C VAL A 223 15.00 19.95 -7.60
N ARG A 224 16.29 20.32 -7.56
CA ARG A 224 16.75 21.71 -7.75
C ARG A 224 17.84 21.84 -8.81
N SER A 225 17.91 23.00 -9.46
CA SER A 225 18.97 23.33 -10.42
C SER A 225 20.35 23.40 -9.77
N THR A 226 20.44 23.94 -8.55
CA THR A 226 21.70 24.21 -7.86
C THR A 226 22.31 23.00 -7.17
N THR A 227 21.54 21.93 -6.97
CA THR A 227 21.98 20.68 -6.33
C THR A 227 21.95 19.58 -7.39
N ASP A 228 20.77 19.08 -7.74
CA ASP A 228 20.61 17.95 -8.65
C ASP A 228 21.05 18.24 -10.08
N GLY A 229 20.56 19.35 -10.65
CA GLY A 229 20.92 19.77 -12.01
C GLY A 229 22.43 19.91 -12.18
N LEU A 230 23.10 20.47 -11.17
CA LEU A 230 24.55 20.63 -11.16
C LEU A 230 25.30 19.31 -10.92
N LEU A 231 24.80 18.40 -10.06
CA LEU A 231 25.36 17.05 -9.90
C LEU A 231 25.28 16.26 -11.21
N ILE A 232 24.13 16.30 -11.89
CA ILE A 232 23.93 15.66 -13.19
C ILE A 232 24.90 16.25 -14.20
N LEU A 233 24.94 17.59 -14.36
CA LEU A 233 25.86 18.24 -15.30
C LEU A 233 27.33 17.90 -15.02
N ARG A 234 27.77 17.96 -13.76
CA ARG A 234 29.13 17.59 -13.36
C ARG A 234 29.44 16.14 -13.69
N ARG A 235 28.49 15.25 -13.45
CA ARG A 235 28.67 13.84 -13.79
C ARG A 235 28.71 13.66 -15.31
N LEU A 236 27.86 14.33 -16.09
CA LEU A 236 27.89 14.31 -17.56
C LEU A 236 29.26 14.76 -18.09
N LEU A 237 29.89 15.77 -17.48
CA LEU A 237 31.28 16.20 -17.72
C LEU A 237 32.35 15.21 -17.19
N GLU A 238 31.94 14.00 -16.84
CA GLU A 238 32.76 12.89 -16.35
C GLU A 238 33.48 13.15 -15.01
N LEU A 239 33.07 14.19 -14.28
CA LEU A 239 33.61 14.44 -12.94
C LEU A 239 33.21 13.31 -11.97
N SER A 240 34.12 13.00 -11.05
CA SER A 240 33.97 11.99 -10.02
C SER A 240 34.71 12.42 -8.74
N GLY A 241 34.55 11.69 -7.63
CA GLY A 241 35.20 12.04 -6.36
C GLY A 241 34.71 13.38 -5.79
N SER A 242 35.61 14.11 -5.13
CA SER A 242 35.30 15.43 -4.57
C SER A 242 34.80 16.46 -5.61
N PRO A 243 35.37 16.56 -6.83
CA PRO A 243 34.85 17.44 -7.88
C PRO A 243 33.37 17.25 -8.21
N LEU A 244 32.84 16.02 -8.13
CA LEU A 244 31.42 15.75 -8.36
C LEU A 244 30.55 16.44 -7.30
N THR A 245 30.91 16.30 -6.03
CA THR A 245 30.02 16.61 -4.90
C THR A 245 30.34 17.92 -4.17
N ALA A 246 31.52 18.50 -4.39
CA ALA A 246 32.01 19.64 -3.63
C ALA A 246 31.06 20.84 -3.73
N ARG A 247 30.55 21.28 -2.56
CA ARG A 247 29.69 22.46 -2.35
C ARG A 247 28.36 22.46 -3.13
N VAL A 248 27.85 21.29 -3.51
CA VAL A 248 26.60 21.17 -4.29
C VAL A 248 25.54 20.36 -3.57
N ILE A 249 25.93 19.41 -2.72
CA ILE A 249 24.98 18.59 -1.97
C ILE A 249 24.37 19.40 -0.82
N GLU A 250 23.07 19.23 -0.58
CA GLU A 250 22.41 19.84 0.57
C GLU A 250 22.97 19.30 1.91
N PRO A 251 22.98 20.11 2.99
CA PRO A 251 23.43 19.64 4.28
C PRO A 251 22.52 18.53 4.82
N THR A 252 23.11 17.58 5.55
CA THR A 252 22.35 16.60 6.33
C THR A 252 21.51 17.31 7.40
N PRO A 253 20.29 16.83 7.73
CA PRO A 253 19.70 15.56 7.31
C PRO A 253 18.88 15.63 6.01
N THR A 254 18.90 16.76 5.30
CA THR A 254 18.11 16.96 4.08
C THR A 254 18.57 16.02 2.98
N ALA A 255 19.83 16.14 2.53
CA ALA A 255 20.39 15.17 1.60
C ALA A 255 20.59 13.82 2.30
N LYS A 256 20.01 12.77 1.71
CA LYS A 256 20.14 11.38 2.19
C LYS A 256 21.23 10.62 1.43
N ARG A 257 21.61 11.09 0.23
CA ARG A 257 22.65 10.51 -0.62
C ARG A 257 23.80 11.51 -0.76
N THR A 258 24.86 11.32 0.04
CA THR A 258 25.97 12.29 0.12
C THR A 258 27.31 11.78 -0.41
N ALA A 259 27.50 10.46 -0.46
CA ALA A 259 28.74 9.86 -0.92
C ALA A 259 28.90 9.99 -2.45
N HIS A 260 30.05 10.50 -2.91
CA HIS A 260 30.30 10.72 -4.34
C HIS A 260 30.12 9.45 -5.18
N ALA A 261 30.49 8.28 -4.66
CA ALA A 261 30.32 7.01 -5.36
C ALA A 261 28.85 6.63 -5.52
N ALA A 262 28.03 6.85 -4.47
CA ALA A 262 26.60 6.60 -4.52
C ALA A 262 25.87 7.58 -5.46
N ILE A 263 26.28 8.85 -5.46
CA ILE A 263 25.75 9.87 -6.40
C ILE A 263 26.12 9.53 -7.84
N ALA A 264 27.38 9.17 -8.12
CA ALA A 264 27.81 8.79 -9.46
C ALA A 264 27.02 7.57 -9.96
N ALA A 265 26.93 6.51 -9.13
CA ALA A 265 26.16 5.31 -9.47
C ALA A 265 24.69 5.62 -9.72
N TRP A 266 24.10 6.53 -8.93
CA TRP A 266 22.71 6.97 -9.13
C TRP A 266 22.52 7.66 -10.48
N ILE A 267 23.35 8.66 -10.81
CA ILE A 267 23.23 9.38 -12.10
C ILE A 267 23.51 8.45 -13.28
N ASP A 268 24.50 7.56 -13.17
CA ASP A 268 24.85 6.64 -14.26
C ASP A 268 23.72 5.62 -14.51
N ALA A 269 23.01 5.18 -13.48
CA ALA A 269 21.79 4.40 -13.61
C ALA A 269 20.65 5.17 -14.31
N HIS A 270 20.73 6.50 -14.41
CA HIS A 270 19.78 7.34 -15.16
C HIS A 270 20.25 7.69 -16.57
N ARG A 271 21.50 7.40 -16.94
CA ARG A 271 21.95 7.57 -18.34
C ARG A 271 21.41 6.47 -19.27
N ASN A 272 20.73 5.45 -18.73
CA ASN A 272 20.46 4.14 -19.33
C ASN A 272 20.53 4.04 -20.88
N VAL A 273 21.56 3.33 -21.32
CA VAL A 273 21.95 3.12 -22.72
C VAL A 273 21.07 2.03 -23.35
N GLY A 274 20.49 2.29 -24.52
CA GLY A 274 19.76 1.29 -25.32
C GLY A 274 18.32 1.67 -25.61
N VAL A 275 17.40 1.53 -24.66
CA VAL A 275 15.95 1.69 -24.91
C VAL A 275 15.22 2.70 -24.04
N ASN A 276 15.90 3.38 -23.11
CA ASN A 276 15.36 4.49 -22.33
C ASN A 276 16.53 5.36 -21.84
N MET A 277 16.88 6.41 -22.59
CA MET A 277 17.88 7.41 -22.20
C MET A 277 17.14 8.62 -21.62
N PRO A 278 16.70 8.61 -20.34
CA PRO A 278 15.89 9.71 -19.83
C PRO A 278 16.68 11.01 -19.69
N LEU A 279 18.01 10.94 -19.65
CA LEU A 279 18.89 12.10 -19.70
C LEU A 279 19.26 12.55 -21.12
N ASP A 280 18.79 11.88 -22.18
CA ASP A 280 18.81 12.41 -23.55
C ASP A 280 17.53 13.22 -23.72
N LEU A 281 17.58 14.51 -23.42
CA LEU A 281 16.41 15.37 -23.36
C LEU A 281 15.92 15.77 -24.75
N ASP A 282 16.83 16.02 -25.70
CA ASP A 282 16.43 16.35 -27.07
C ASP A 282 16.11 15.13 -27.95
N GLY A 283 16.46 13.94 -27.48
CA GLY A 283 16.15 12.69 -28.14
C GLY A 283 16.94 12.47 -29.42
N ASN A 284 18.21 12.86 -29.43
CA ASN A 284 19.11 12.60 -30.55
C ASN A 284 19.87 11.26 -30.42
N GLY A 285 19.65 10.53 -29.33
CA GLY A 285 20.30 9.25 -29.03
C GLY A 285 21.68 9.37 -28.39
N VAL A 286 22.09 10.57 -27.99
CA VAL A 286 23.38 10.85 -27.35
C VAL A 286 23.15 11.74 -26.15
N ILE A 287 23.67 11.33 -24.99
CA ILE A 287 23.60 12.14 -23.77
C ILE A 287 24.86 13.00 -23.69
N GLU A 288 24.74 14.32 -23.84
CA GLU A 288 25.89 15.24 -23.78
C GLU A 288 25.70 16.35 -22.73
N PRO A 289 26.79 16.82 -22.09
CA PRO A 289 26.69 17.85 -21.06
C PRO A 289 26.21 19.21 -21.58
N VAL A 290 26.64 19.58 -22.79
CA VAL A 290 26.37 20.89 -23.39
C VAL A 290 25.02 20.98 -24.10
N THR A 291 24.35 19.83 -24.29
CA THR A 291 23.02 19.74 -24.87
C THR A 291 22.03 19.41 -23.75
N ASP A 292 22.02 18.17 -23.29
CA ASP A 292 21.04 17.66 -22.33
C ASP A 292 21.25 18.23 -20.93
N GLY A 293 22.52 18.31 -20.50
CA GLY A 293 22.85 18.95 -19.23
C GLY A 293 22.43 20.43 -19.20
N LEU A 294 22.58 21.15 -20.32
CA LEU A 294 22.15 22.54 -20.44
C LEU A 294 20.62 22.67 -20.52
N LEU A 295 19.94 21.83 -21.30
CA LEU A 295 18.48 21.78 -21.38
C LEU A 295 17.86 21.51 -20.00
N LEU A 296 18.41 20.54 -19.27
CA LEU A 296 17.98 20.22 -17.90
C LEU A 296 18.16 21.40 -16.97
N LEU A 297 19.35 22.01 -16.96
CA LEU A 297 19.64 23.13 -16.07
C LEU A 297 18.72 24.33 -16.34
N ARG A 298 18.48 24.65 -17.62
CA ARG A 298 17.55 25.73 -18.02
C ARG A 298 16.11 25.45 -17.57
N ALA A 299 15.64 24.21 -17.75
CA ALA A 299 14.32 23.80 -17.27
C ALA A 299 14.20 23.91 -15.74
N LEU A 300 15.21 23.43 -14.99
CA LEU A 300 15.23 23.51 -13.52
C LEU A 300 15.40 24.94 -12.98
N LEU A 301 15.93 25.87 -13.78
CA LEU A 301 15.96 27.30 -13.49
C LEU A 301 14.62 28.00 -13.81
N GLY A 302 13.64 27.28 -14.35
CA GLY A 302 12.31 27.81 -14.66
C GLY A 302 12.20 28.50 -16.02
N PHE A 303 13.20 28.35 -16.90
CA PHE A 303 13.06 28.84 -18.27
C PHE A 303 12.05 27.99 -19.05
N THR A 304 11.42 28.62 -20.05
CA THR A 304 10.43 27.99 -20.93
C THR A 304 10.62 28.46 -22.37
N GLY A 305 9.98 27.78 -23.32
CA GLY A 305 10.00 28.16 -24.74
C GLY A 305 11.40 28.13 -25.33
N SER A 306 11.71 29.09 -26.20
CA SER A 306 13.01 29.16 -26.88
C SER A 306 14.17 29.38 -25.90
N ALA A 307 13.93 30.00 -24.73
CA ALA A 307 14.95 30.18 -23.70
C ALA A 307 15.52 28.85 -23.19
N VAL A 308 14.77 27.75 -23.30
CA VAL A 308 15.29 26.40 -23.02
C VAL A 308 16.11 25.87 -24.20
N THR A 309 15.60 25.95 -25.42
CA THR A 309 16.15 25.24 -26.59
C THR A 309 17.23 25.99 -27.37
N ASP A 310 17.27 27.32 -27.30
CA ASP A 310 18.13 28.15 -28.15
C ASP A 310 19.62 27.83 -27.91
N ASN A 311 20.29 27.35 -28.96
CA ASN A 311 21.68 26.90 -28.94
C ASN A 311 21.99 25.77 -27.93
N ALA A 312 21.00 24.95 -27.57
CA ALA A 312 21.16 23.84 -26.62
C ALA A 312 20.78 22.46 -27.18
N LEU A 313 20.33 22.37 -28.44
CA LEU A 313 19.98 21.08 -29.06
C LEU A 313 21.22 20.48 -29.74
N GLY A 314 21.48 19.19 -29.54
CA GLY A 314 22.61 18.43 -30.07
C GLY A 314 22.55 18.17 -31.58
N ALA A 315 23.60 17.59 -32.15
CA ALA A 315 23.63 17.30 -33.57
C ALA A 315 22.62 16.19 -33.95
N GLY A 316 22.29 16.09 -35.24
CA GLY A 316 21.45 15.00 -35.77
C GLY A 316 19.94 15.20 -35.61
N ARG A 317 19.19 14.11 -35.81
CA ARG A 317 17.73 14.09 -35.72
C ARG A 317 17.31 14.01 -34.26
N LYS A 318 16.38 14.88 -33.86
CA LYS A 318 15.86 14.99 -32.50
C LYS A 318 14.43 14.46 -32.49
N SER A 319 14.07 13.56 -31.58
CA SER A 319 12.66 13.24 -31.34
C SER A 319 11.98 14.32 -30.50
N ARG A 320 12.73 15.16 -29.78
CA ARG A 320 12.25 16.23 -28.88
C ARG A 320 13.00 17.54 -29.13
N GLY A 321 12.76 18.18 -30.27
CA GLY A 321 13.45 19.42 -30.67
C GLY A 321 12.83 20.73 -30.14
N THR A 322 11.77 20.68 -29.34
CA THR A 322 11.02 21.86 -28.89
C THR A 322 10.76 21.80 -27.39
N TRP A 323 10.60 22.96 -26.74
CA TRP A 323 10.31 23.02 -25.30
C TRP A 323 9.10 22.16 -24.88
N PRO A 324 7.93 22.18 -25.56
CA PRO A 324 6.81 21.34 -25.16
C PRO A 324 7.17 19.85 -25.10
N LEU A 325 7.86 19.32 -26.12
CA LEU A 325 8.25 17.90 -26.16
C LEU A 325 9.28 17.52 -25.09
N ILE A 326 10.21 18.43 -24.79
CA ILE A 326 11.22 18.25 -23.73
C ILE A 326 10.54 18.31 -22.35
N ARG A 327 9.63 19.26 -22.16
CA ARG A 327 8.84 19.39 -20.94
C ARG A 327 8.00 18.15 -20.68
N ASP A 328 7.28 17.66 -21.69
CA ASP A 328 6.44 16.47 -21.57
C ASP A 328 7.30 15.26 -21.19
N HIS A 329 8.51 15.12 -21.75
CA HIS A 329 9.47 14.10 -21.31
C HIS A 329 9.90 14.27 -19.84
N LEU A 330 10.23 15.48 -19.40
CA LEU A 330 10.60 15.74 -18.00
C LEU A 330 9.44 15.47 -17.02
N ILE A 331 8.19 15.72 -17.43
CA ILE A 331 6.99 15.43 -16.64
C ILE A 331 6.68 13.93 -16.65
N ASP A 332 6.56 13.31 -17.81
CA ASP A 332 6.02 11.96 -17.93
C ASP A 332 7.07 10.88 -17.60
N VAL A 333 8.33 11.12 -17.99
CA VAL A 333 9.42 10.14 -17.81
C VAL A 333 10.14 10.38 -16.50
N CYS A 334 10.45 11.64 -16.18
CA CYS A 334 11.21 12.04 -14.98
C CYS A 334 10.34 12.52 -13.81
N GLN A 335 9.01 12.62 -13.97
CA GLN A 335 8.08 13.02 -12.91
C GLN A 335 8.42 14.36 -12.25
N LEU A 336 9.00 15.29 -13.03
CA LEU A 336 9.32 16.62 -12.57
C LEU A 336 8.03 17.48 -12.56
N PRO A 337 7.68 18.14 -11.44
CA PRO A 337 6.43 18.91 -11.33
C PRO A 337 6.55 20.28 -12.03
N LEU A 338 6.65 20.28 -13.35
CA LEU A 338 6.64 21.48 -14.19
C LEU A 338 5.19 21.89 -14.55
N SER A 339 4.95 23.18 -14.79
CA SER A 339 3.63 23.66 -15.23
C SER A 339 3.40 23.39 -16.73
N THR A 340 2.17 23.02 -17.08
CA THR A 340 1.77 22.68 -18.46
C THR A 340 1.40 23.87 -19.34
N ASN A 341 1.48 25.09 -18.81
CA ASN A 341 1.05 26.33 -19.50
C ASN A 341 1.83 26.62 -20.78
#